data_AF-A0A535TMK5-F1
#
_entry.id   AF-A0A535TMK5-F1
#
_cell.length_a   1.000
_cell.length_b   1.000
_cell.length_c   1.000
_cell.angle_alpha   90.00
_cell.angle_beta   90.00
_cell.angle_gamma   90.00
#
_symmetry.space_group_name_H-M   'P 1'
#
loop_
_entity.id
_entity.type
_entity.pdbx_description
1 polymer ?
#
loop_
_entity_poly.entity_id
_entity_poly.type
_entity_poly.pdbx_seq_one_letter_code
_entity_poly.pdbx_strand_id
1 'polypeptide(L)'
;MGMGMGSGSGPMDEKGNPTGGGSGGGGGARGRPVAAIVITNEGVRVEPIFDLTKIVLASLTTGTFILLWVGRLFLMRRSGRGPSISKLRRSIGS
;
A
#
# COMPACT_ATOMS: atom_id res chain seq x y z
N MET A 1 -6.76 -8.60 6.50
CA MET A 1 -5.58 -9.07 7.25
C MET A 1 -5.93 -8.75 8.68
N GLY A 2 -5.98 -9.74 9.57
CA GLY A 2 -6.21 -9.43 10.98
C GLY A 2 -4.93 -8.85 11.57
N MET A 3 -4.99 -7.62 12.08
CA MET A 3 -4.05 -7.16 13.09
C MET A 3 -4.70 -7.46 14.43
N GLY A 4 -4.12 -8.38 15.18
CA GLY A 4 -4.51 -8.63 16.57
C GLY A 4 -3.70 -7.72 17.47
N MET A 5 -4.30 -7.14 18.48
CA MET A 5 -3.58 -6.41 19.52
C MET A 5 -4.01 -6.98 20.87
N GLY A 6 -3.04 -7.29 21.72
CA GLY A 6 -3.27 -7.81 23.06
C GLY A 6 -2.45 -7.03 24.08
N SER A 7 -3.01 -6.83 25.26
CA SER A 7 -2.31 -6.23 26.40
C SER A 7 -2.57 -7.05 27.66
N GLY A 8 -1.57 -7.12 28.53
CA GLY A 8 -1.70 -7.73 29.84
C GLY A 8 -1.06 -6.83 30.91
N SER A 9 -1.68 -6.82 32.09
CA SER A 9 -1.12 -6.20 33.29
C SER A 9 -0.48 -7.25 34.18
N GLY A 10 0.63 -6.90 34.82
CA GLY A 10 1.27 -7.69 35.86
C GLY A 10 0.56 -7.54 37.22
N PRO A 11 1.00 -8.28 38.24
CA PRO A 11 0.41 -8.28 39.58
C PRO A 11 0.45 -6.90 40.25
N MET A 12 -0.42 -6.68 41.24
CA MET A 12 -0.33 -5.51 42.12
C MET A 12 0.61 -5.79 43.29
N ASP A 13 1.41 -4.79 43.68
CA ASP A 13 2.18 -4.84 44.93
C ASP A 13 1.26 -4.69 46.17
N GLU A 14 1.82 -4.85 47.37
CA GLU A 14 1.08 -4.71 48.64
C GLU A 14 0.48 -3.31 48.87
N LYS A 15 0.92 -2.32 48.08
CA LYS A 15 0.42 -0.94 48.08
C LYS A 15 -0.60 -0.68 46.95
N GLY A 16 -0.94 -1.70 46.18
CA GLY A 16 -1.89 -1.63 45.07
C GLY A 16 -1.32 -1.14 43.73
N ASN A 17 0.00 -1.01 43.58
CA ASN A 17 0.61 -0.50 42.35
C ASN A 17 0.85 -1.63 41.33
N PRO A 18 0.59 -1.41 40.03
CA PRO A 18 0.91 -2.38 38.99
C PRO A 18 2.43 -2.57 38.89
N THR A 19 2.89 -3.81 39.04
CA THR A 19 4.32 -4.15 39.03
C THR A 19 4.90 -4.36 37.62
N GLY A 20 4.03 -4.36 36.60
CA GLY A 20 4.45 -4.45 35.20
C GLY A 20 3.25 -4.49 34.25
N GLY A 21 3.51 -4.40 32.95
CA GLY A 21 2.51 -4.52 31.90
C GLY A 21 3.17 -4.63 30.54
N GLY A 22 2.51 -5.32 29.62
CA GLY A 22 3.03 -5.55 28.27
C GLY A 22 1.91 -5.45 27.23
N SER A 23 2.27 -5.00 26.03
CA SER A 23 1.40 -5.09 24.86
C SER A 23 2.14 -5.77 23.72
N GLY A 24 1.39 -6.48 22.89
CA GLY A 24 1.91 -7.19 21.73
C GLY A 24 1.00 -7.00 20.52
N GLY A 25 1.61 -6.72 19.38
CA GLY A 25 0.96 -6.78 18.07
C GLY A 25 1.07 -8.18 17.49
N GLY A 26 -0.03 -8.72 16.98
CA GLY A 26 -0.10 -9.99 16.25
C GLY A 26 0.00 -9.77 14.74
N GLY A 27 0.94 -10.46 14.10
CA GLY A 27 1.03 -10.55 12.65
C GLY A 27 0.07 -11.61 12.09
N GLY A 28 -0.59 -11.30 10.97
CA GLY A 28 -1.45 -12.25 10.26
C GLY A 28 -0.73 -12.92 9.09
N ALA A 29 -0.96 -14.22 8.88
CA ALA A 29 -0.55 -14.92 7.67
C ALA A 29 -1.73 -15.01 6.67
N ARG A 30 -1.44 -14.83 5.38
CA ARG A 30 -2.40 -15.13 4.30
C ARG A 30 -1.78 -16.16 3.36
N GLY A 31 -2.44 -17.32 3.24
CA GLY A 31 -2.16 -18.27 2.17
C GLY A 31 -2.85 -17.82 0.88
N ARG A 32 -2.12 -17.78 -0.23
CA ARG A 32 -2.72 -17.75 -1.57
C ARG A 32 -2.24 -19.00 -2.31
N PRO A 33 -3.14 -19.88 -2.76
CA PRO A 33 -2.73 -21.07 -3.48
C PRO A 33 -2.07 -20.66 -4.80
N VAL A 34 -0.96 -21.32 -5.15
CA VAL A 34 -0.15 -21.00 -6.33
C VAL A 34 -0.42 -21.98 -7.48
N ALA A 35 -0.67 -23.24 -7.17
CA ALA A 35 -1.02 -24.27 -8.13
C ALA A 35 -1.80 -25.42 -7.47
N ALA A 36 -2.55 -26.16 -8.26
CA ALA A 36 -3.12 -27.46 -7.92
C ALA A 36 -2.25 -28.57 -8.51
N ILE A 37 -1.97 -29.60 -7.71
CA ILE A 37 -1.30 -30.81 -8.19
C ILE A 37 -2.41 -31.80 -8.53
N VAL A 38 -2.53 -32.16 -9.80
CA VAL A 38 -3.53 -33.10 -10.29
C VAL A 38 -2.86 -34.45 -10.50
N ILE A 39 -3.32 -35.45 -9.75
CA ILE A 39 -2.83 -36.83 -9.81
C ILE A 39 -3.94 -37.68 -10.42
N THR A 40 -3.67 -38.32 -11.54
CA THR A 40 -4.58 -39.24 -12.22
C THR A 40 -3.86 -40.55 -12.54
N ASN A 41 -4.58 -41.56 -13.04
CA ASN A 41 -3.95 -42.83 -13.44
C ASN A 41 -2.98 -42.66 -14.62
N GLU A 42 -3.14 -41.58 -15.40
CA GLU A 42 -2.31 -41.26 -16.56
C GLU A 42 -1.04 -40.49 -16.18
N GLY A 43 -0.94 -39.96 -14.95
CA GLY A 43 0.25 -39.28 -14.45
C GLY A 43 -0.04 -38.12 -13.49
N VAL A 44 1.01 -37.30 -13.26
CA VAL A 44 0.96 -36.14 -12.36
C VAL A 44 1.24 -34.87 -13.16
N ARG A 45 0.38 -33.85 -13.01
CA ARG A 45 0.59 -32.53 -13.62
C ARG A 45 0.30 -31.40 -12.63
N VAL A 46 0.90 -30.24 -12.88
CA VAL A 46 0.75 -29.03 -12.06
C VAL A 46 -0.07 -28.02 -12.84
N GLU A 47 -1.25 -27.65 -12.31
CA GLU A 47 -2.14 -26.65 -12.90
C GLU A 47 -2.06 -25.33 -12.11
N PRO A 48 -1.58 -24.24 -12.73
CA PRO A 48 -1.53 -22.93 -12.08
C PRO A 48 -2.93 -22.40 -11.78
N ILE A 49 -3.09 -21.74 -10.63
CA ILE A 49 -4.36 -21.06 -10.29
C ILE A 49 -4.27 -19.60 -10.74
N PHE A 50 -5.00 -19.26 -11.80
CA PHE A 50 -5.00 -17.92 -12.36
C PHE A 50 -6.09 -17.05 -11.72
N ASP A 51 -5.70 -15.96 -11.07
CA ASP A 51 -6.63 -15.01 -10.44
C ASP A 51 -6.90 -13.84 -11.40
N LEU A 52 -7.95 -13.99 -12.21
CA LEU A 52 -8.35 -12.96 -13.17
C LEU A 52 -8.74 -11.65 -12.48
N THR A 53 -9.38 -11.74 -11.31
CA THR A 53 -9.81 -10.57 -10.52
C THR A 53 -8.63 -9.70 -10.11
N LYS A 54 -7.53 -10.31 -9.65
CA LYS A 54 -6.28 -9.58 -9.36
C LYS A 54 -5.76 -8.81 -10.56
N ILE A 55 -5.76 -9.43 -11.73
CA ILE A 55 -5.23 -8.82 -12.96
C ILE A 55 -6.09 -7.64 -13.36
N VAL A 56 -7.41 -7.82 -13.34
CA VAL A 56 -8.37 -6.75 -13.63
C VAL A 56 -8.19 -5.59 -12.65
N LEU A 57 -8.17 -5.86 -11.35
CA LEU A 57 -7.99 -4.83 -10.33
C LEU A 57 -6.64 -4.11 -10.47
N ALA A 58 -5.55 -4.86 -10.65
CA ALA A 58 -4.22 -4.28 -10.86
C ALA A 58 -4.18 -3.39 -12.11
N SER A 59 -4.83 -3.81 -13.20
CA SER A 59 -4.89 -3.06 -14.45
C SER A 59 -5.70 -1.78 -14.29
N LEU A 60 -6.85 -1.84 -13.61
CA LEU A 60 -7.67 -0.67 -13.32
C LEU A 60 -6.94 0.33 -12.42
N THR A 61 -6.31 -0.12 -11.34
CA THR A 61 -5.54 0.74 -10.44
C THR A 61 -4.37 1.39 -11.16
N THR A 62 -3.57 0.60 -11.87
CA THR A 62 -2.36 1.08 -12.56
C THR A 62 -2.74 2.00 -13.72
N GLY A 63 -3.74 1.62 -14.52
CA GLY A 63 -4.24 2.43 -15.63
C GLY A 63 -4.78 3.77 -15.15
N THR A 64 -5.59 3.79 -14.08
CA THR A 64 -6.10 5.03 -13.48
C THR A 64 -4.95 5.91 -12.98
N PHE A 65 -3.96 5.32 -12.30
CA PHE A 65 -2.79 6.06 -11.82
C PHE A 65 -2.04 6.72 -12.97
N ILE A 66 -1.72 5.97 -14.03
CA ILE A 66 -1.04 6.49 -15.22
C ILE A 66 -1.85 7.63 -15.84
N LEU A 67 -3.15 7.42 -16.07
CA LEU A 67 -4.03 8.43 -16.66
C LEU A 67 -4.07 9.72 -15.83
N LEU A 68 -4.15 9.61 -14.50
CA LEU A 68 -4.14 10.77 -13.60
C LEU A 68 -2.83 11.56 -13.70
N TRP A 69 -1.69 10.90 -13.68
CA TRP A 69 -0.38 11.57 -13.75
C TRP A 69 -0.10 12.17 -15.11
N VAL A 70 -0.40 11.42 -16.18
CA VAL A 70 -0.28 11.91 -17.55
C VAL A 70 -1.20 13.12 -17.75
N GLY A 71 -2.47 13.01 -17.33
CA GLY A 71 -3.41 14.13 -17.34
C GLY A 71 -2.87 15.34 -16.57
N ARG A 72 -2.39 15.16 -15.34
CA ARG A 72 -1.80 16.22 -14.52
C ARG A 72 -0.65 16.94 -15.22
N LEU A 73 0.26 16.21 -15.87
CA LEU A 73 1.37 16.79 -16.63
C LEU A 73 0.86 17.62 -17.82
N PHE A 74 -0.13 17.12 -18.56
CA PHE A 74 -0.75 17.86 -19.65
C PHE A 74 -1.48 19.11 -19.18
N LEU A 75 -2.15 19.08 -18.02
CA LEU A 75 -2.79 20.25 -17.43
C LEU A 75 -1.76 21.29 -16.93
N MET A 76 -0.65 20.86 -16.31
CA MET A 76 0.43 21.77 -15.89
C MET A 76 1.11 22.44 -17.08
N ARG A 77 1.19 21.77 -18.23
CA ARG A 77 1.75 22.31 -19.47
C ARG A 77 0.93 23.48 -20.06
N ARG A 78 -0.34 23.64 -19.66
CA ARG A 78 -1.17 24.81 -20.03
C ARG A 78 -0.99 26.02 -19.10
N SER A 79 -0.42 25.85 -17.90
CA SER A 79 -0.14 26.96 -16.97
C SER A 79 1.28 27.50 -17.16
N GLY A 80 1.63 27.85 -18.40
CA GLY A 80 2.91 28.45 -18.77
C GLY A 80 2.87 29.98 -18.76
N ARG A 81 2.47 30.62 -17.63
CA ARG A 81 2.89 32.01 -17.36
C ARG A 81 4.06 31.95 -16.41
N GLY A 82 5.27 31.83 -16.98
CA GLY A 82 6.51 31.93 -16.22
C GLY A 82 6.61 33.27 -15.49
N PRO A 83 7.34 33.34 -14.37
CA PRO A 83 7.56 34.59 -13.65
C PRO A 83 8.23 35.59 -14.60
N SER A 84 7.52 36.69 -14.87
CA SER A 84 7.94 37.71 -15.83
C SER A 84 9.24 38.37 -15.36
N ILE A 85 10.32 38.07 -16.06
CA ILE A 85 11.68 38.61 -15.84
C ILE A 85 11.69 40.15 -15.95
N SER A 86 10.66 40.73 -16.59
CA SER A 86 10.41 42.18 -16.61
C SER A 86 10.09 42.80 -15.24
N LYS A 87 9.61 42.02 -14.26
CA LYS A 87 9.39 42.52 -12.88
C LYS A 87 10.69 42.57 -12.08
N LEU A 88 11.63 41.65 -12.31
CA LEU A 88 12.93 41.62 -11.63
C LEU A 88 13.83 42.79 -12.04
N ARG A 89 13.81 43.19 -13.31
CA ARG A 89 14.60 44.34 -13.78
C ARG A 89 14.10 45.69 -13.26
N ARG A 90 12.82 45.80 -12.88
CA ARG A 90 12.23 47.03 -12.32
C ARG A 90 12.52 47.21 -10.82
N SER A 91 12.82 46.13 -10.09
CA SER A 91 13.15 46.18 -8.66
C SER A 91 14.62 46.51 -8.36
N ILE A 92 15.51 46.39 -9.34
CA ILE A 92 16.95 46.65 -9.19
C ILE A 92 17.32 48.05 -9.73
N GLY A 93 16.36 48.75 -10.36
CA GLY A 93 16.57 50.04 -11.02
C GLY A 93 15.74 51.20 -10.47
N SER A 94 15.22 51.11 -9.24
CA SER A 94 14.58 52.20 -8.49
C SER A 94 15.21 52.32 -7.12
#